data_AF-A0AAD5DIM1-F1
#
_entry.id   AF-A0AAD5DIM1-F1
#
_cell.length_a   1.000
_cell.length_b   1.000
_cell.length_c   1.000
_cell.angle_alpha   90.00
_cell.angle_beta   90.00
_cell.angle_gamma   90.00
#
_symmetry.space_group_name_H-M   'P 1'
#
loop_
_entity.id
_entity.type
_entity.pdbx_description
1 polymer ?
#
loop_
_entity_poly.entity_id
_entity_poly.type
_entity_poly.pdbx_seq_one_letter_code
_entity_poly.pdbx_strand_id
1 'polypeptide(L)'
;MGLFDALPAPKRPAEGEPEAAAQRDKLARTAEPDAAAAAEPSVADLDDLEEEEQQPAAGAGEEPTALPPQQQGTDDAPPPPPPPPAAADEACGPNDQVAAALRKIAGHIGHPKKFGKASQLLRELLAQGAVQQAHGPLLFSALKAAMRDPAQAADPLLAREYSKLFTAASKVSEVFTIREKNQLDVYGTWAVLRTSLATTDDSFAFNKVVAQLKAMVEQLPEATEEDEEHQRQLQASAGAADPVLEAYDARLAEASGAAQQAAPAAAAAAAAADVEADPFGLDALLEQQAAAEAAAAARKRQAPKSATWSSGEVVVQRRAALLDCLDTAKASYRFTASQRARVDELMGFVRDQRRLRKLGPSAKEVNRDTTSFERARAEWSRTDVSHRGKVGSGGDHRAENWLG
;
A
#
# COMPACT_ATOMS: atom_id res chain seq x y z
N MET A 1 28.30 -25.88 0.83
CA MET A 1 29.17 -25.51 1.95
C MET A 1 28.51 -24.34 2.66
N GLY A 2 28.20 -24.52 3.95
CA GLY A 2 27.06 -23.88 4.63
C GLY A 2 27.31 -22.52 5.30
N LEU A 3 26.21 -21.98 5.85
CA LEU A 3 26.19 -20.83 6.77
C LEU A 3 25.41 -21.12 8.07
N PHE A 4 25.06 -22.38 8.37
CA PHE A 4 24.26 -22.73 9.56
C PHE A 4 24.68 -24.01 10.31
N ASP A 5 25.86 -24.56 10.03
CA ASP A 5 26.30 -25.85 10.61
C ASP A 5 27.01 -25.75 11.98
N ALA A 6 26.87 -24.63 12.71
CA ALA A 6 27.63 -24.38 13.94
C ALA A 6 26.75 -23.90 15.11
N LEU A 7 25.64 -24.59 15.38
CA LEU A 7 24.93 -24.45 16.66
C LEU A 7 25.03 -25.74 17.49
N PRO A 8 25.50 -25.68 18.75
CA PRO A 8 25.60 -26.86 19.61
C PRO A 8 24.22 -27.39 20.00
N ALA A 9 24.04 -28.70 19.86
CA ALA A 9 22.80 -29.40 20.23
C ALA A 9 22.50 -29.28 21.74
N PRO A 10 21.23 -29.12 22.15
CA PRO A 10 20.85 -29.13 23.55
C PRO A 10 21.08 -30.52 24.17
N LYS A 11 21.76 -30.54 25.32
CA LYS A 11 21.94 -31.74 26.16
C LYS A 11 20.56 -32.31 26.55
N ARG A 12 20.35 -33.59 26.26
CA ARG A 12 19.23 -34.38 26.80
C ARG A 12 19.33 -34.39 28.33
N PRO A 13 18.28 -34.02 29.08
CA PRO A 13 18.14 -34.45 30.45
C PRO A 13 17.80 -35.95 30.48
N ALA A 14 18.43 -36.63 31.43
CA ALA A 14 18.39 -38.07 31.63
C ALA A 14 16.98 -38.58 31.96
N GLU A 15 16.70 -39.78 31.45
CA GLU A 15 15.52 -40.60 31.72
C GLU A 15 15.48 -41.06 33.18
N GLY A 16 14.29 -41.04 33.79
CA GLY A 16 14.06 -41.49 35.16
C GLY A 16 12.60 -41.38 35.63
N GLU A 17 11.75 -42.24 35.07
CA GLU A 17 10.55 -42.87 35.66
C GLU A 17 9.24 -42.08 35.94
N PRO A 18 8.07 -42.78 35.97
CA PRO A 18 6.83 -42.30 35.37
C PRO A 18 5.67 -42.05 36.36
N GLU A 19 4.52 -41.69 35.77
CA GLU A 19 3.15 -41.92 36.25
C GLU A 19 2.35 -40.68 36.74
N ALA A 20 1.08 -40.64 36.33
CA ALA A 20 0.00 -39.72 36.69
C ALA A 20 -0.10 -38.35 35.98
N ALA A 21 -0.80 -38.31 34.83
CA ALA A 21 -1.78 -37.25 34.50
C ALA A 21 -2.54 -37.53 33.18
N ALA A 22 -3.14 -38.72 33.05
CA ALA A 22 -4.18 -38.96 32.06
C ALA A 22 -5.54 -38.66 32.69
N GLN A 23 -5.95 -37.38 32.73
CA GLN A 23 -7.33 -36.94 33.03
C GLN A 23 -7.41 -35.41 32.99
N ARG A 24 -7.59 -34.82 31.80
CA ARG A 24 -8.24 -33.50 31.60
C ARG A 24 -8.43 -33.21 30.11
N ASP A 25 -9.02 -34.17 29.42
CA ASP A 25 -9.54 -33.98 28.07
C ASP A 25 -11.03 -34.37 28.12
N LYS A 26 -11.86 -33.37 28.40
CA LYS A 26 -13.33 -33.31 28.28
C LYS A 26 -13.82 -32.15 29.12
N LEU A 27 -14.05 -31.00 28.48
CA LEU A 27 -15.24 -30.16 28.66
C LEU A 27 -15.16 -28.93 27.73
N ALA A 28 -16.07 -28.91 26.74
CA ALA A 28 -16.71 -27.76 26.07
C ALA A 28 -15.81 -26.63 25.52
N ARG A 29 -15.73 -26.28 24.23
CA ARG A 29 -16.68 -26.32 23.09
C ARG A 29 -18.10 -25.86 23.41
N THR A 30 -18.35 -24.56 23.23
CA THR A 30 -19.45 -23.99 22.40
C THR A 30 -19.42 -22.46 22.49
N ALA A 31 -19.22 -21.79 21.35
CA ALA A 31 -19.81 -20.51 20.95
C ALA A 31 -19.12 -20.02 19.66
N GLU A 32 -19.81 -20.15 18.53
CA GLU A 32 -19.56 -19.33 17.33
C GLU A 32 -20.14 -17.92 17.55
N PRO A 33 -19.67 -16.93 16.79
CA PRO A 33 -20.61 -16.39 15.81
C PRO A 33 -20.03 -16.08 14.42
N ASP A 34 -20.92 -16.33 13.47
CA ASP A 34 -21.24 -15.66 12.22
C ASP A 34 -20.19 -14.91 11.38
N ALA A 35 -20.24 -15.29 10.11
CA ALA A 35 -19.57 -14.67 8.99
C ALA A 35 -20.28 -13.39 8.56
N ALA A 36 -19.57 -12.26 8.63
CA ALA A 36 -19.87 -11.07 7.86
C ALA A 36 -18.67 -10.76 6.97
N ALA A 37 -18.94 -10.60 5.68
CA ALA A 37 -17.99 -10.30 4.62
C ALA A 37 -17.11 -9.09 4.96
N ALA A 38 -15.79 -9.24 4.87
CA ALA A 38 -14.83 -8.17 5.09
C ALA A 38 -14.08 -7.86 3.79
N ALA A 39 -14.25 -6.63 3.35
CA ALA A 39 -13.50 -5.96 2.30
C ALA A 39 -12.00 -5.89 2.63
N GLU A 40 -11.18 -5.67 1.60
CA GLU A 40 -9.74 -5.53 1.69
C GLU A 40 -9.33 -4.46 2.72
N PRO A 41 -8.48 -4.77 3.73
CA PRO A 41 -7.99 -3.75 4.65
C PRO A 41 -6.92 -2.91 3.94
N SER A 42 -7.32 -1.74 3.45
CA SER A 42 -6.43 -0.66 3.03
C SER A 42 -5.90 0.11 4.24
N VAL A 43 -4.70 0.69 4.14
CA VAL A 43 -4.08 1.57 5.14
C VAL A 43 -4.86 2.89 5.35
N ALA A 44 -6.06 3.01 4.77
CA ALA A 44 -6.95 4.18 4.86
C ALA A 44 -7.63 4.36 6.23
N ASP A 45 -7.62 3.38 7.15
CA ASP A 45 -8.20 3.50 8.51
C ASP A 45 -7.29 4.26 9.51
N LEU A 46 -6.81 5.44 9.10
CA LEU A 46 -5.95 6.34 9.88
C LEU A 46 -6.63 7.67 10.31
N ASP A 47 -7.96 7.79 10.17
CA ASP A 47 -8.68 9.05 10.40
C ASP A 47 -9.31 9.24 11.80
N ASP A 48 -8.70 8.72 12.87
CA ASP A 48 -9.26 8.89 14.21
C ASP A 48 -8.19 9.08 15.31
N LEU A 49 -7.30 10.06 15.12
CA LEU A 49 -6.27 10.40 16.13
C LEU A 49 -6.04 11.91 16.34
N GLU A 50 -6.90 12.81 15.86
CA GLU A 50 -6.81 14.23 16.20
C GLU A 50 -8.20 14.85 16.37
N GLU A 51 -8.86 14.63 17.52
CA GLU A 51 -9.83 15.58 18.07
C GLU A 51 -10.08 15.33 19.57
N GLU A 52 -10.25 16.43 20.31
CA GLU A 52 -10.67 16.57 21.72
C GLU A 52 -9.64 16.41 22.86
N GLU A 53 -8.97 17.52 23.20
CA GLU A 53 -8.85 17.90 24.62
C GLU A 53 -8.86 19.43 24.78
N GLN A 54 -10.05 20.02 24.80
CA GLN A 54 -10.29 21.33 25.42
C GLN A 54 -11.68 21.35 26.04
N GLN A 55 -11.73 21.16 27.35
CA GLN A 55 -12.89 21.48 28.17
C GLN A 55 -12.52 22.50 29.26
N PRO A 56 -13.53 23.25 29.77
CA PRO A 56 -13.40 24.69 29.96
C PRO A 56 -13.34 25.10 31.44
N ALA A 57 -12.84 26.30 31.69
CA ALA A 57 -12.99 26.99 32.97
C ALA A 57 -14.10 28.05 32.87
N ALA A 58 -14.96 28.02 33.88
CA ALA A 58 -16.17 28.81 34.07
C ALA A 58 -15.93 30.33 34.19
N GLY A 59 -16.92 31.11 33.77
CA GLY A 59 -17.05 32.53 34.10
C GLY A 59 -18.44 33.05 33.69
N ALA A 60 -19.31 33.22 34.68
CA ALA A 60 -20.68 33.71 34.54
C ALA A 60 -20.75 35.25 34.40
N GLY A 61 -21.79 35.76 33.72
CA GLY A 61 -22.23 37.15 33.79
C GLY A 61 -23.06 37.62 32.57
N GLU A 62 -24.39 37.61 32.72
CA GLU A 62 -25.42 38.63 32.36
C GLU A 62 -25.10 39.67 31.25
N GLU A 63 -25.95 40.18 30.35
CA GLU A 63 -27.40 40.12 30.03
C GLU A 63 -27.57 40.83 28.62
N PRO A 64 -28.78 40.92 28.02
CA PRO A 64 -28.99 40.99 26.56
C PRO A 64 -29.34 42.39 26.02
N THR A 65 -29.12 42.68 24.72
CA THR A 65 -29.85 43.76 24.03
C THR A 65 -29.88 43.63 22.48
N ALA A 66 -31.11 43.50 21.96
CA ALA A 66 -31.71 44.09 20.73
C ALA A 66 -31.22 43.79 19.29
N LEU A 67 -32.10 43.11 18.53
CA LEU A 67 -32.53 43.45 17.14
C LEU A 67 -33.42 44.72 17.16
N PRO A 68 -33.79 45.44 16.06
CA PRO A 68 -33.98 45.03 14.64
C PRO A 68 -33.59 46.19 13.64
N PRO A 69 -34.16 46.38 12.40
CA PRO A 69 -34.97 45.53 11.51
C PRO A 69 -34.49 45.42 10.04
N GLN A 70 -35.14 44.49 9.33
CA GLN A 70 -35.17 44.30 7.88
C GLN A 70 -35.62 45.53 7.09
N GLN A 71 -35.07 45.70 5.88
CA GLN A 71 -35.79 46.25 4.73
C GLN A 71 -35.60 45.36 3.51
N GLN A 72 -36.73 44.97 2.92
CA GLN A 72 -36.92 44.28 1.65
C GLN A 72 -37.11 45.31 0.51
N GLY A 73 -36.77 44.91 -0.71
CA GLY A 73 -37.08 45.60 -1.97
C GLY A 73 -36.08 45.21 -3.05
N THR A 74 -36.20 44.03 -3.66
CA THR A 74 -36.74 43.81 -5.03
C THR A 74 -36.00 44.57 -6.12
N ASP A 75 -35.15 43.88 -6.87
CA ASP A 75 -35.17 44.01 -8.33
C ASP A 75 -34.69 42.73 -9.00
N ASP A 76 -35.35 42.42 -10.10
CA ASP A 76 -35.46 41.15 -10.81
C ASP A 76 -34.49 41.15 -12.00
N ALA A 77 -33.47 40.30 -11.99
CA ALA A 77 -32.69 39.96 -13.18
C ALA A 77 -32.03 38.58 -13.00
N PRO A 78 -32.30 37.59 -13.87
CA PRO A 78 -31.67 36.27 -13.75
C PRO A 78 -30.17 36.35 -14.10
N PRO A 79 -29.27 35.81 -13.27
CA PRO A 79 -27.86 35.73 -13.61
C PRO A 79 -27.64 34.77 -14.79
N PRO A 80 -26.72 35.07 -15.72
CA PRO A 80 -26.39 34.16 -16.81
C PRO A 80 -25.86 32.83 -16.24
N PRO A 81 -26.13 31.69 -16.91
CA PRO A 81 -25.71 30.39 -16.43
C PRO A 81 -24.18 30.34 -16.29
N PRO A 82 -23.64 29.72 -15.23
CA PRO A 82 -22.20 29.56 -15.07
C PRO A 82 -21.64 28.80 -16.28
N PRO A 83 -20.49 29.22 -16.84
CA PRO A 83 -19.84 28.47 -17.90
C PRO A 83 -19.52 27.05 -17.39
N PRO A 84 -19.69 26.00 -18.23
CA PRO A 84 -19.37 24.63 -17.83
C PRO A 84 -17.91 24.54 -17.40
N PRO A 85 -17.57 23.68 -16.41
CA PRO A 85 -16.21 23.54 -15.91
C PRO A 85 -15.29 23.22 -17.08
N ALA A 86 -14.35 24.13 -17.36
CA ALA A 86 -13.26 23.87 -18.27
C ALA A 86 -12.56 22.58 -17.82
N ALA A 87 -12.44 21.65 -18.74
CA ALA A 87 -11.81 20.36 -18.53
C ALA A 87 -10.47 20.53 -17.81
N ALA A 88 -10.36 19.88 -16.65
CA ALA A 88 -9.10 19.66 -15.95
C ALA A 88 -8.21 18.75 -16.80
N ASP A 89 -7.46 19.33 -17.71
CA ASP A 89 -6.32 18.69 -18.37
C ASP A 89 -5.26 19.80 -18.61
N GLU A 90 -4.88 20.52 -17.54
CA GLU A 90 -3.67 21.34 -17.59
C GLU A 90 -2.47 20.40 -17.65
N ALA A 91 -1.98 20.23 -18.87
CA ALA A 91 -0.72 19.60 -19.17
C ALA A 91 0.37 20.19 -18.30
N CYS A 92 1.04 19.33 -17.54
CA CYS A 92 2.20 19.62 -16.70
C CYS A 92 3.36 20.13 -17.58
N GLY A 93 3.34 21.44 -17.86
CA GLY A 93 4.36 22.15 -18.62
C GLY A 93 5.60 22.43 -17.76
N PRO A 94 6.73 22.83 -18.37
CA PRO A 94 7.97 23.18 -17.67
C PRO A 94 7.84 24.39 -16.70
N ASN A 95 6.69 25.08 -16.67
CA ASN A 95 6.38 26.15 -15.71
C ASN A 95 5.55 25.67 -14.50
N ASP A 96 5.31 24.37 -14.36
CA ASP A 96 4.61 23.83 -13.21
C ASP A 96 5.49 23.90 -11.95
N GLN A 97 5.12 24.84 -11.07
CA GLN A 97 5.81 25.10 -9.81
C GLN A 97 5.75 23.89 -8.87
N VAL A 98 4.66 23.10 -8.92
CA VAL A 98 4.48 21.91 -8.08
C VAL A 98 5.45 20.82 -8.51
N ALA A 99 5.53 20.51 -9.82
CA ALA A 99 6.51 19.55 -10.33
C ALA A 99 7.96 19.97 -10.03
N ALA A 100 8.29 21.26 -10.17
CA ALA A 100 9.62 21.78 -9.85
C ALA A 100 9.94 21.66 -8.35
N ALA A 101 8.97 21.90 -7.47
CA ALA A 101 9.11 21.73 -6.03
C ALA A 101 9.31 20.25 -5.67
N LEU A 102 8.50 19.34 -6.22
CA LEU A 102 8.61 17.89 -6.01
C LEU A 102 9.98 17.37 -6.45
N ARG A 103 10.49 17.82 -7.59
CA ARG A 103 11.82 17.44 -8.08
C ARG A 103 12.94 17.88 -7.13
N LYS A 104 12.85 19.10 -6.58
CA LYS A 104 13.81 19.63 -5.59
C LYS A 104 13.73 18.85 -4.27
N ILE A 105 12.51 18.57 -3.79
CA ILE A 105 12.28 17.78 -2.58
C ILE A 105 12.87 16.38 -2.75
N ALA A 106 12.63 15.71 -3.88
CA ALA A 106 13.18 14.38 -4.16
C ALA A 106 14.73 14.34 -4.05
N GLY A 107 15.42 15.41 -4.47
CA GLY A 107 16.88 15.54 -4.34
C GLY A 107 17.39 15.83 -2.93
N HIS A 108 16.53 16.14 -1.97
CA HIS A 108 16.92 16.49 -0.60
C HIS A 108 16.36 15.54 0.46
N ILE A 109 15.24 14.89 0.18
CA ILE A 109 14.53 14.05 1.14
C ILE A 109 15.28 12.77 1.48
N GLY A 110 16.12 12.24 0.60
CA GLY A 110 16.98 11.07 0.89
C GLY A 110 18.17 11.37 1.82
N HIS A 111 18.38 12.62 2.24
CA HIS A 111 19.49 12.99 3.12
C HIS A 111 19.00 13.25 4.56
N PRO A 112 19.51 12.55 5.59
CA PRO A 112 18.95 12.61 6.94
C PRO A 112 18.97 14.02 7.54
N LYS A 113 20.03 14.81 7.28
CA LYS A 113 20.14 16.21 7.76
C LYS A 113 19.13 17.17 7.12
N LYS A 114 18.67 16.86 5.91
CA LYS A 114 17.71 17.69 5.15
C LYS A 114 16.29 17.13 5.21
N PHE A 115 16.14 15.87 5.63
CA PHE A 115 14.88 15.15 5.67
C PHE A 115 13.80 15.88 6.45
N GLY A 116 14.09 16.40 7.65
CA GLY A 116 13.07 17.09 8.47
C GLY A 116 12.41 18.25 7.73
N LYS A 117 13.20 19.13 7.10
CA LYS A 117 12.67 20.26 6.31
C LYS A 117 12.02 19.80 5.01
N ALA A 118 12.62 18.86 4.29
CA ALA A 118 12.10 18.38 3.01
C ALA A 118 10.77 17.62 3.17
N SER A 119 10.65 16.80 4.21
CA SER A 119 9.42 16.07 4.55
C SER A 119 8.31 17.03 4.99
N GLN A 120 8.62 18.06 5.78
CA GLN A 120 7.67 19.10 6.13
C GLN A 120 7.11 19.80 4.89
N LEU A 121 7.98 20.30 4.00
CA LEU A 121 7.54 20.95 2.75
C LEU A 121 6.69 20.02 1.89
N LEU A 122 7.04 18.74 1.82
CA LEU A 122 6.25 17.76 1.08
C LEU A 122 4.85 17.59 1.68
N ARG A 123 4.75 17.47 3.02
CA ARG A 123 3.44 17.39 3.69
C ARG A 123 2.60 18.64 3.51
N GLU A 124 3.21 19.82 3.51
CA GLU A 124 2.51 21.08 3.25
C GLU A 124 1.91 21.11 1.84
N LEU A 125 2.65 20.64 0.82
CA LEU A 125 2.12 20.50 -0.54
C LEU A 125 0.94 19.52 -0.62
N LEU A 126 0.99 18.42 0.15
CA LEU A 126 -0.11 17.45 0.22
C LEU A 126 -1.34 18.05 0.91
N ALA A 127 -1.15 18.74 2.04
CA ALA A 127 -2.23 19.34 2.81
C ALA A 127 -2.94 20.48 2.06
N GLN A 128 -2.22 21.22 1.21
CA GLN A 128 -2.78 22.27 0.36
C GLN A 128 -3.64 21.73 -0.80
N GLY A 129 -3.64 20.42 -1.06
CA GLY A 129 -4.34 19.84 -2.20
C GLY A 129 -3.77 20.26 -3.55
N ALA A 130 -2.55 20.81 -3.58
CA ALA A 130 -1.88 21.25 -4.82
C ALA A 130 -1.46 20.07 -5.71
N VAL A 131 -1.44 18.85 -5.16
CA VAL A 131 -1.04 17.65 -5.89
C VAL A 131 -2.22 17.03 -6.64
N GLN A 132 -2.21 17.15 -7.96
CA GLN A 132 -3.09 16.47 -8.89
C GLN A 132 -2.54 15.11 -9.36
N GLN A 133 -3.40 14.34 -10.03
CA GLN A 133 -3.06 13.05 -10.67
C GLN A 133 -1.82 13.13 -11.58
N ALA A 134 -1.64 14.24 -12.28
CA ALA A 134 -0.48 14.45 -13.17
C ALA A 134 0.86 14.46 -12.43
N HIS A 135 0.89 14.80 -11.15
CA HIS A 135 2.10 14.84 -10.33
C HIS A 135 2.37 13.52 -9.59
N GLY A 136 1.44 12.56 -9.64
CA GLY A 136 1.54 11.25 -8.96
C GLY A 136 2.90 10.58 -9.12
N PRO A 137 3.43 10.42 -10.35
CA PRO A 137 4.74 9.80 -10.57
C PRO A 137 5.90 10.54 -9.90
N LEU A 138 5.91 11.89 -9.93
CA LEU A 138 6.96 12.70 -9.31
C LEU A 138 6.88 12.68 -7.78
N LEU A 139 5.66 12.73 -7.24
CA LEU A 139 5.42 12.57 -5.81
C LEU A 139 5.91 11.20 -5.34
N PHE A 140 5.57 10.15 -6.08
CA PHE A 140 6.00 8.80 -5.75
C PHE A 140 7.52 8.65 -5.81
N SER A 141 8.19 9.23 -6.80
CA SER A 141 9.66 9.28 -6.85
C SER A 141 10.27 10.01 -5.65
N ALA A 142 9.63 11.07 -5.13
CA ALA A 142 10.07 11.73 -3.90
C ALA A 142 9.92 10.82 -2.66
N LEU A 143 8.80 10.10 -2.55
CA LEU A 143 8.58 9.13 -1.46
C LEU A 143 9.57 7.95 -1.54
N LYS A 144 9.83 7.44 -2.75
CA LYS A 144 10.85 6.42 -3.00
C LYS A 144 12.25 6.91 -2.63
N ALA A 145 12.59 8.16 -2.93
CA ALA A 145 13.86 8.75 -2.52
C ALA A 145 13.99 8.85 -0.99
N ALA A 146 12.90 9.14 -0.28
CA ALA A 146 12.86 9.16 1.18
C ALA A 146 13.10 7.76 1.79
N MET A 147 12.62 6.72 1.12
CA MET A 147 12.73 5.31 1.51
C MET A 147 13.86 4.55 0.83
N ARG A 148 14.85 5.26 0.27
CA ARG A 148 16.05 4.63 -0.32
C ARG A 148 16.82 3.80 0.71
N ASP A 149 16.81 4.24 1.97
CA ASP A 149 17.40 3.55 3.11
C ASP A 149 16.35 3.42 4.23
N PRO A 150 15.63 2.28 4.29
CA PRO A 150 14.58 2.06 5.29
C PRO A 150 15.07 2.09 6.74
N ALA A 151 16.38 1.92 6.97
CA ALA A 151 16.96 1.98 8.31
C ALA A 151 16.88 3.39 8.91
N GLN A 152 16.89 4.45 8.09
CA GLN A 152 16.75 5.84 8.56
C GLN A 152 15.40 6.10 9.23
N ALA A 153 14.34 5.41 8.78
CA ALA A 153 13.03 5.50 9.41
C ALA A 153 12.97 4.85 10.80
N ALA A 154 14.00 4.09 11.22
CA ALA A 154 14.11 3.55 12.58
C ALA A 154 14.88 4.48 13.52
N ASP A 155 15.54 5.52 13.02
CA ASP A 155 16.27 6.48 13.85
C ASP A 155 15.27 7.24 14.74
N PRO A 156 15.40 7.20 16.09
CA PRO A 156 14.49 7.90 17.00
C PRO A 156 14.31 9.39 16.72
N LEU A 157 15.29 10.05 16.10
CA LEU A 157 15.22 11.48 15.76
C LEU A 157 14.37 11.76 14.51
N LEU A 158 14.31 10.80 13.58
CA LEU A 158 13.64 10.97 12.28
C LEU A 158 12.32 10.18 12.20
N ALA A 159 12.17 9.12 13.01
CA ALA A 159 11.04 8.18 12.96
C ALA A 159 9.68 8.89 12.99
N ARG A 160 9.51 9.92 13.84
CA ARG A 160 8.27 10.71 13.90
C ARG A 160 7.98 11.46 12.61
N GLU A 161 9.00 12.05 11.98
CA GLU A 161 8.84 12.79 10.73
C GLU A 161 8.56 11.85 9.54
N TYR A 162 9.16 10.66 9.53
CA TYR A 162 8.82 9.57 8.62
C TYR A 162 7.37 9.13 8.79
N SER A 163 6.93 8.86 10.02
CA SER A 163 5.55 8.45 10.29
C SER A 163 4.56 9.51 9.77
N LYS A 164 4.76 10.79 10.10
CA LYS A 164 3.90 11.88 9.61
C LYS A 164 3.87 11.98 8.09
N LEU A 165 5.03 11.84 7.43
CA LEU A 165 5.11 11.92 5.98
C LEU A 165 4.31 10.80 5.31
N PHE A 166 4.50 9.55 5.75
CA PHE A 166 3.84 8.41 5.13
C PHE A 166 2.35 8.30 5.49
N THR A 167 1.94 8.78 6.67
CA THR A 167 0.52 9.01 6.99
C THR A 167 -0.11 10.08 6.10
N ALA A 168 0.58 11.20 5.84
CA ALA A 168 0.06 12.20 4.90
C ALA A 168 -0.01 11.67 3.46
N ALA A 169 0.98 10.89 3.04
CA ALA A 169 1.02 10.28 1.71
C ALA A 169 -0.09 9.24 1.51
N SER A 170 -0.48 8.48 2.53
CA SER A 170 -1.57 7.51 2.41
C SER A 170 -2.94 8.17 2.19
N LYS A 171 -3.15 9.37 2.73
CA LYS A 171 -4.38 10.16 2.53
C LYS A 171 -4.58 10.64 1.10
N VAL A 172 -3.50 10.82 0.34
CA VAL A 172 -3.55 11.18 -1.08
C VAL A 172 -3.36 9.96 -1.99
N SER A 173 -3.64 8.75 -1.50
CA SER A 173 -3.33 7.53 -2.26
C SER A 173 -4.02 7.46 -3.62
N GLU A 174 -5.13 8.18 -3.81
CA GLU A 174 -5.86 8.26 -5.08
C GLU A 174 -5.00 8.73 -6.25
N VAL A 175 -3.95 9.54 -6.02
CA VAL A 175 -3.05 10.01 -7.08
C VAL A 175 -2.07 8.93 -7.58
N PHE A 176 -2.06 7.76 -6.94
CA PHE A 176 -1.13 6.68 -7.24
C PHE A 176 -1.81 5.54 -8.00
N THR A 177 -1.02 4.92 -8.87
CA THR A 177 -1.37 3.64 -9.50
C THR A 177 -1.40 2.52 -8.45
N ILE A 178 -2.06 1.40 -8.79
CA ILE A 178 -2.16 0.23 -7.89
C ILE A 178 -0.76 -0.29 -7.47
N ARG A 179 0.22 -0.28 -8.38
CA ARG A 179 1.59 -0.72 -8.08
C ARG A 179 2.29 0.21 -7.09
N GLU A 180 2.11 1.51 -7.27
CA GLU A 180 2.65 2.52 -6.36
C GLU A 180 2.00 2.42 -4.97
N LYS A 181 0.67 2.21 -4.91
CA LYS A 181 -0.06 1.96 -3.66
C LYS A 181 0.50 0.75 -2.91
N ASN A 182 0.66 -0.38 -3.59
CA ASN A 182 1.21 -1.60 -2.98
C ASN A 182 2.60 -1.39 -2.37
N GLN A 183 3.44 -0.58 -3.01
CA GLN A 183 4.77 -0.21 -2.51
C GLN A 183 4.69 0.83 -1.38
N LEU A 184 3.76 1.78 -1.46
CA LEU A 184 3.48 2.74 -0.40
C LEU A 184 3.03 2.04 0.89
N ASP A 185 2.25 0.97 0.80
CA ASP A 185 1.83 0.17 1.97
C ASP A 185 3.04 -0.45 2.71
N VAL A 186 4.03 -0.93 1.95
CA VAL A 186 5.28 -1.45 2.53
C VAL A 186 6.05 -0.33 3.22
N TYR A 187 6.13 0.85 2.60
CA TYR A 187 6.73 2.02 3.23
C TYR A 187 5.99 2.45 4.50
N GLY A 188 4.66 2.38 4.52
CA GLY A 188 3.83 2.59 5.71
C GLY A 188 4.17 1.61 6.83
N THR A 189 4.46 0.35 6.50
CA THR A 189 4.90 -0.64 7.48
C THR A 189 6.21 -0.22 8.17
N TRP A 190 7.21 0.23 7.40
CA TRP A 190 8.49 0.69 7.96
C TRP A 190 8.43 2.05 8.68
N ALA A 191 7.69 3.02 8.14
CA ALA A 191 7.64 4.38 8.68
C ALA A 191 6.61 4.54 9.80
N VAL A 192 5.45 3.91 9.68
CA VAL A 192 4.30 4.15 10.58
C VAL A 192 4.19 3.01 11.58
N LEU A 193 4.00 1.77 11.13
CA LEU A 193 3.74 0.65 12.04
C LEU A 193 4.93 0.37 12.94
N ARG A 194 6.15 0.31 12.38
CA ARG A 194 7.38 0.14 13.16
C ARG A 194 7.57 1.25 14.19
N THR A 195 7.38 2.52 13.79
CA THR A 195 7.51 3.68 14.68
C THR A 195 6.49 3.64 15.80
N SER A 196 5.23 3.36 15.46
CA SER A 196 4.13 3.26 16.42
C SER A 196 4.40 2.15 17.43
N LEU A 197 4.86 0.98 16.96
CA LEU A 197 5.23 -0.15 17.82
C LEU A 197 6.38 0.20 18.77
N ALA A 198 7.38 0.96 18.30
CA ALA A 198 8.56 1.30 19.08
C ALA A 198 8.34 2.43 20.09
N THR A 199 7.42 3.36 19.79
CA THR A 199 7.30 4.62 20.55
C THR A 199 6.02 4.75 21.37
N THR A 200 4.98 3.95 21.11
CA THR A 200 3.73 4.03 21.87
C THR A 200 3.85 3.41 23.27
N ASP A 201 3.34 4.12 24.27
CA ASP A 201 3.10 3.59 25.63
C ASP A 201 1.61 3.24 25.84
N ASP A 202 0.76 3.65 24.90
CA ASP A 202 -0.66 3.32 24.93
C ASP A 202 -0.88 1.86 24.52
N SER A 203 -1.48 1.10 25.43
CA SER A 203 -1.81 -0.32 25.23
C SER A 203 -2.83 -0.53 24.11
N PHE A 204 -3.77 0.39 23.90
CA PHE A 204 -4.76 0.28 22.82
C PHE A 204 -4.08 0.44 21.45
N ALA A 205 -3.33 1.53 21.27
CA ALA A 205 -2.54 1.77 20.06
C ALA A 205 -1.55 0.63 19.78
N PHE A 206 -0.87 0.11 20.81
CA PHE A 206 0.02 -1.04 20.69
C PHE A 206 -0.70 -2.28 20.17
N ASN A 207 -1.84 -2.63 20.78
CA ASN A 207 -2.60 -3.81 20.37
C ASN A 207 -3.18 -3.68 18.95
N LYS A 208 -3.58 -2.47 18.54
CA LYS A 208 -4.02 -2.19 17.17
C LYS A 208 -2.90 -2.51 16.17
N VAL A 209 -1.67 -2.04 16.43
CA VAL A 209 -0.51 -2.34 15.57
C VAL A 209 -0.20 -3.83 15.56
N VAL A 210 -0.19 -4.50 16.72
CA VAL A 210 0.05 -5.95 16.80
C VAL A 210 -1.00 -6.73 16.01
N ALA A 211 -2.28 -6.36 16.10
CA ALA A 211 -3.35 -6.99 15.33
C ALA A 211 -3.15 -6.81 13.82
N GLN A 212 -2.80 -5.61 13.38
CA GLN A 212 -2.47 -5.32 11.97
C GLN A 212 -1.28 -6.16 11.49
N LEU A 213 -0.20 -6.26 12.28
CA LEU A 213 0.95 -7.09 11.94
C LEU A 213 0.59 -8.58 11.84
N LYS A 214 -0.28 -9.09 12.71
CA LYS A 214 -0.79 -10.47 12.61
C LYS A 214 -1.55 -10.69 11.31
N ALA A 215 -2.47 -9.79 10.95
CA ALA A 215 -3.23 -9.87 9.70
C ALA A 215 -2.31 -9.86 8.48
N MET A 216 -1.31 -8.97 8.46
CA MET A 216 -0.31 -8.94 7.38
C MET A 216 0.50 -10.24 7.29
N VAL A 217 0.85 -10.83 8.44
CA VAL A 217 1.57 -12.11 8.47
C VAL A 217 0.70 -13.21 7.89
N GLU A 218 -0.58 -13.30 8.21
CA GLU A 218 -1.51 -14.33 7.68
C GLU A 218 -1.63 -14.27 6.16
N GLN A 219 -1.64 -13.06 5.58
CA GLN A 219 -1.75 -12.85 4.13
C GLN A 219 -0.48 -13.22 3.35
N LEU A 220 0.65 -13.46 4.01
CA LEU A 220 1.89 -13.78 3.31
C LEU A 220 1.88 -15.21 2.75
N PRO A 221 2.30 -15.43 1.49
CA PRO A 221 2.50 -16.77 0.95
C PRO A 221 3.72 -17.47 1.56
N GLU A 222 3.88 -18.76 1.25
CA GLU A 222 5.11 -19.51 1.57
C GLU A 222 6.31 -18.87 0.86
N ALA A 223 7.48 -18.87 1.51
CA ALA A 223 8.71 -18.35 0.92
C ALA A 223 9.31 -19.41 -0.02
N THR A 224 9.50 -19.05 -1.29
CA THR A 224 10.00 -19.92 -2.35
C THR A 224 11.38 -19.47 -2.85
N GLU A 225 12.02 -20.25 -3.73
CA GLU A 225 13.30 -19.87 -4.36
C GLU A 225 13.15 -18.63 -5.26
N GLU A 226 11.97 -18.41 -5.85
CA GLU A 226 11.66 -17.21 -6.64
C GLU A 226 11.78 -15.93 -5.80
N ASP A 227 11.49 -15.99 -4.51
CA ASP A 227 11.66 -14.86 -3.60
C ASP A 227 13.14 -14.49 -3.42
N GLU A 228 14.04 -15.46 -3.46
CA GLU A 228 15.49 -15.21 -3.41
C GLU A 228 16.00 -14.56 -4.71
N GLU A 229 15.38 -14.89 -5.85
CA GLU A 229 15.63 -14.21 -7.13
C GLU A 229 15.13 -12.77 -7.10
N HIS A 230 13.91 -12.53 -6.63
CA HIS A 230 13.37 -11.18 -6.47
C HIS A 230 14.21 -10.34 -5.51
N GLN A 231 14.69 -10.92 -4.40
CA GLN A 231 15.60 -10.24 -3.49
C GLN A 231 16.92 -9.86 -4.18
N ARG A 232 17.50 -10.74 -5.00
CA ARG A 232 18.70 -10.44 -5.79
C ARG A 232 18.45 -9.33 -6.83
N GLN A 233 17.30 -9.33 -7.50
CA GLN A 233 16.90 -8.29 -8.45
C GLN A 233 16.75 -6.92 -7.77
N LEU A 234 16.13 -6.88 -6.58
CA LEU A 234 16.02 -5.68 -5.76
C LEU A 234 17.39 -5.14 -5.36
N GLN A 235 18.33 -6.01 -4.97
CA GLN A 235 19.69 -5.60 -4.65
C GLN A 235 20.46 -5.10 -5.87
N ALA A 236 20.29 -5.73 -7.04
CA ALA A 236 20.95 -5.30 -8.27
C ALA A 236 20.42 -3.95 -8.78
N SER A 237 19.13 -3.68 -8.58
CA SER A 237 18.50 -2.39 -8.92
C SER A 237 18.64 -1.34 -7.80
N ALA A 238 19.20 -1.71 -6.64
CA ALA A 238 19.40 -0.81 -5.51
C ALA A 238 20.36 0.32 -5.91
N GLY A 239 19.80 1.50 -6.08
CA GLY A 239 20.54 2.71 -6.40
C GLY A 239 20.58 3.08 -7.88
N ALA A 240 19.88 2.33 -8.74
CA ALA A 240 19.55 2.80 -10.09
C ALA A 240 18.87 4.18 -10.02
N ALA A 241 19.12 5.01 -11.04
CA ALA A 241 18.49 6.31 -11.15
C ALA A 241 16.97 6.15 -11.36
N ASP A 242 16.20 7.13 -10.87
CA ASP A 242 14.75 7.10 -11.04
C ASP A 242 14.38 7.63 -12.43
N PRO A 243 13.73 6.81 -13.29
CA PRO A 243 13.45 7.17 -14.67
C PRO A 243 12.50 8.38 -14.78
N VAL A 244 11.64 8.62 -13.78
CA VAL A 244 10.74 9.78 -13.77
C VAL A 244 11.52 11.07 -13.53
N LEU A 245 12.47 11.03 -12.59
CA LEU A 245 13.33 12.18 -12.29
C LEU A 245 14.26 12.48 -13.47
N GLU A 246 14.86 11.47 -14.08
CA GLU A 246 15.71 11.63 -15.27
C GLU A 246 14.93 12.21 -16.46
N ALA A 247 13.74 11.68 -16.74
CA ALA A 247 12.90 12.18 -17.81
C ALA A 247 12.35 13.59 -17.53
N TYR A 248 12.20 13.98 -16.26
CA TYR A 248 11.89 15.36 -15.89
C TYR A 248 13.09 16.28 -16.16
N ASP A 249 14.29 15.88 -15.73
CA ASP A 249 15.52 16.65 -15.92
C ASP A 249 15.87 16.83 -17.42
N ALA A 250 15.69 15.78 -18.22
CA ALA A 250 15.87 15.83 -19.67
C ALA A 250 14.93 16.84 -20.32
N ARG A 251 13.65 16.83 -19.96
CA ARG A 251 12.66 17.81 -20.45
C ARG A 251 13.01 19.24 -20.06
N LEU A 252 13.55 19.44 -18.86
CA LEU A 252 14.00 20.75 -18.40
C LEU A 252 15.22 21.24 -19.20
N ALA A 253 16.16 20.35 -19.51
CA ALA A 253 17.33 20.64 -20.35
C ALA A 253 16.93 20.98 -21.79
N GLU A 254 15.98 20.24 -22.37
CA GLU A 254 15.44 20.53 -23.70
C GLU A 254 14.71 21.88 -23.76
N ALA A 255 13.88 22.20 -22.76
CA ALA A 255 13.16 23.46 -22.70
C ALA A 255 14.10 24.68 -22.62
N SER A 256 15.19 24.56 -21.86
CA SER A 256 16.21 25.61 -21.79
C SER A 256 17.02 25.75 -23.09
N GLY A 257 17.35 24.65 -23.76
CA GLY A 257 18.01 24.66 -25.07
C GLY A 257 17.14 25.20 -26.20
N ALA A 258 15.86 24.87 -26.23
CA ALA A 258 14.90 25.36 -27.22
C ALA A 258 14.63 26.87 -27.09
N ALA A 259 14.58 27.39 -25.85
CA ALA A 259 14.45 28.82 -25.59
C ALA A 259 15.65 29.64 -26.13
N GLN A 260 16.84 29.04 -26.21
CA GLN A 260 18.03 29.65 -26.82
C GLN A 260 18.06 29.57 -28.35
N GLN A 261 17.31 28.65 -28.97
CA GLN A 261 17.26 28.46 -30.43
C GLN A 261 16.02 29.06 -31.11
N ALA A 262 14.97 29.44 -30.38
CA ALA A 262 13.74 30.01 -30.93
C ALA A 262 13.85 31.51 -31.32
N ALA A 263 14.90 32.22 -30.89
CA ALA A 263 15.05 33.65 -31.13
C ALA A 263 15.19 34.09 -32.62
N PRO A 264 15.76 33.30 -33.57
CA PRO A 264 15.84 33.71 -34.97
C PRO A 264 14.80 33.06 -35.90
N ALA A 265 14.01 32.06 -35.47
CA ALA A 265 13.14 31.29 -36.37
C ALA A 265 11.74 31.88 -36.57
N ALA A 266 11.25 32.69 -35.63
CA ALA A 266 9.91 33.31 -35.70
C ALA A 266 9.76 34.36 -36.82
N ALA A 267 10.87 34.86 -37.39
CA ALA A 267 10.86 35.86 -38.46
C ALA A 267 10.63 35.26 -39.87
N ALA A 268 10.77 33.94 -40.07
CA ALA A 268 10.77 33.33 -41.40
C ALA A 268 9.43 32.67 -41.81
N ALA A 269 8.52 32.40 -40.87
CA ALA A 269 7.33 31.59 -41.12
C ALA A 269 6.07 32.38 -41.54
N ALA A 270 6.11 33.72 -41.54
CA ALA A 270 4.94 34.55 -41.84
C ALA A 270 4.65 34.74 -43.35
N ALA A 271 5.37 34.08 -44.26
CA ALA A 271 5.41 34.45 -45.68
C ALA A 271 4.75 33.45 -46.66
N ALA A 272 4.06 32.40 -46.23
CA ALA A 272 3.39 31.49 -47.16
C ALA A 272 2.16 30.82 -46.55
N ALA A 273 0.99 31.44 -46.72
CA ALA A 273 -0.29 30.75 -46.62
C ALA A 273 -1.13 31.20 -47.82
N ASP A 274 -1.13 30.34 -48.85
CA ASP A 274 -1.95 30.47 -50.04
C ASP A 274 -3.41 30.18 -49.70
N VAL A 275 -4.30 31.00 -50.23
CA VAL A 275 -5.72 31.11 -49.87
C VAL A 275 -6.55 30.28 -50.84
N GLU A 276 -6.88 29.03 -50.49
CA GLU A 276 -8.09 28.36 -51.01
C GLU A 276 -8.45 27.10 -50.20
N ALA A 277 -8.99 27.26 -48.99
CA ALA A 277 -9.84 26.27 -48.34
C ALA A 277 -10.50 26.87 -47.10
N ASP A 278 -11.81 26.66 -46.98
CA ASP A 278 -12.63 26.89 -45.79
C ASP A 278 -12.89 28.37 -45.39
N PRO A 279 -14.04 28.96 -45.77
CA PRO A 279 -14.41 30.34 -45.44
C PRO A 279 -14.62 30.60 -43.94
N PHE A 280 -14.66 29.57 -43.09
CA PHE A 280 -14.79 29.70 -41.64
C PHE A 280 -13.57 29.16 -40.86
N GLY A 281 -12.57 28.56 -41.53
CA GLY A 281 -11.38 27.99 -40.89
C GLY A 281 -11.65 26.88 -39.86
N LEU A 282 -12.83 26.26 -39.93
CA LEU A 282 -13.30 25.17 -39.09
C LEU A 282 -12.53 23.87 -39.35
N ASP A 283 -12.21 23.54 -40.59
CA ASP A 283 -11.45 22.35 -40.97
C ASP A 283 -10.00 22.47 -40.44
N ALA A 284 -9.39 23.65 -40.57
CA ALA A 284 -8.07 23.93 -39.98
C ALA A 284 -8.09 23.83 -38.45
N LEU A 285 -9.18 24.27 -37.80
CA LEU A 285 -9.35 24.19 -36.35
C LEU A 285 -9.59 22.76 -35.86
N LEU A 286 -10.35 21.95 -36.61
CA LEU A 286 -10.57 20.53 -36.33
C LEU A 286 -9.30 19.70 -36.56
N GLU A 287 -8.52 19.99 -37.60
CA GLU A 287 -7.21 19.36 -37.83
C GLU A 287 -6.22 19.75 -36.74
N GLN A 288 -6.22 21.01 -36.31
CA GLN A 288 -5.39 21.48 -35.20
C GLN A 288 -5.81 20.84 -33.87
N GLN A 289 -7.11 20.67 -33.63
CA GLN A 289 -7.62 19.98 -32.44
C GLN A 289 -7.29 18.49 -32.48
N ALA A 290 -7.49 17.81 -33.61
CA ALA A 290 -7.13 16.40 -33.79
C ALA A 290 -5.62 16.19 -33.65
N ALA A 291 -4.80 17.10 -34.16
CA ALA A 291 -3.35 17.09 -33.98
C ALA A 291 -2.95 17.35 -32.52
N ALA A 292 -3.62 18.27 -31.83
CA ALA A 292 -3.41 18.54 -30.40
C ALA A 292 -3.82 17.35 -29.52
N GLU A 293 -4.94 16.70 -29.82
CA GLU A 293 -5.42 15.50 -29.13
C GLU A 293 -4.52 14.29 -29.41
N ALA A 294 -4.08 14.09 -30.66
CA ALA A 294 -3.11 13.05 -31.02
C ALA A 294 -1.75 13.29 -30.34
N ALA A 295 -1.29 14.54 -30.27
CA ALA A 295 -0.08 14.92 -29.56
C ALA A 295 -0.22 14.73 -28.04
N ALA A 296 -1.37 15.06 -27.46
CA ALA A 296 -1.68 14.82 -26.04
C ALA A 296 -1.73 13.32 -25.73
N ALA A 297 -2.34 12.51 -26.60
CA ALA A 297 -2.38 11.06 -26.48
C ALA A 297 -0.98 10.43 -26.62
N ALA A 298 -0.16 10.92 -27.56
CA ALA A 298 1.23 10.50 -27.70
C ALA A 298 2.07 10.87 -26.46
N ARG A 299 1.88 12.07 -25.90
CA ARG A 299 2.52 12.49 -24.64
C ARG A 299 2.08 11.65 -23.45
N LYS A 300 0.78 11.31 -23.33
CA LYS A 300 0.28 10.38 -22.29
C LYS A 300 0.90 8.99 -22.41
N ARG A 301 1.17 8.51 -23.64
CA ARG A 301 1.87 7.23 -23.89
C ARG A 301 3.38 7.27 -23.59
N GLN A 302 4.01 8.43 -23.74
CA GLN A 302 5.44 8.66 -23.50
C GLN A 302 5.76 9.16 -22.08
N ALA A 303 4.76 9.40 -21.24
CA ALA A 303 4.99 9.84 -19.87
C ALA A 303 5.82 8.77 -19.12
N PRO A 304 6.94 9.18 -18.49
CA PRO A 304 7.80 8.26 -17.77
C PRO A 304 7.02 7.64 -16.62
N LYS A 305 7.02 6.31 -16.54
CA LYS A 305 6.40 5.57 -15.44
C LYS A 305 7.39 5.47 -14.29
N SER A 306 6.87 5.55 -13.06
CA SER A 306 7.65 5.28 -11.87
C SER A 306 8.20 3.86 -11.88
N ALA A 307 9.47 3.72 -11.48
CA ALA A 307 10.08 2.41 -11.30
C ALA A 307 9.56 1.79 -9.99
N THR A 308 8.46 1.05 -10.09
CA THR A 308 7.83 0.31 -8.98
C THR A 308 8.30 -1.13 -8.91
N TRP A 309 8.16 -1.75 -7.75
CA TRP A 309 8.37 -3.19 -7.57
C TRP A 309 7.33 -4.03 -8.34
N SER A 310 7.77 -5.18 -8.81
CA SER A 310 6.91 -6.28 -9.27
C SER A 310 6.14 -6.90 -8.10
N SER A 311 5.12 -7.71 -8.41
CA SER A 311 4.30 -8.35 -7.37
C SER A 311 5.13 -9.24 -6.43
N GLY A 312 6.10 -9.99 -6.96
CA GLY A 312 7.00 -10.83 -6.15
C GLY A 312 7.93 -9.99 -5.27
N GLU A 313 8.51 -8.93 -5.84
CA GLU A 313 9.34 -7.99 -5.07
C GLU A 313 8.56 -7.30 -3.94
N VAL A 314 7.29 -6.94 -4.15
CA VAL A 314 6.42 -6.41 -3.08
C VAL A 314 6.27 -7.42 -1.94
N VAL A 315 6.05 -8.70 -2.25
CA VAL A 315 5.94 -9.76 -1.23
C VAL A 315 7.23 -9.90 -0.43
N VAL A 316 8.39 -9.89 -1.10
CA VAL A 316 9.70 -9.92 -0.45
C VAL A 316 9.89 -8.72 0.48
N GLN A 317 9.55 -7.52 0.01
CA GLN A 317 9.70 -6.29 0.81
C GLN A 317 8.70 -6.23 1.97
N ARG A 318 7.46 -6.75 1.81
CA ARG A 318 6.51 -6.93 2.92
C ARG A 318 7.10 -7.83 4.01
N ARG A 319 7.74 -8.95 3.64
CA ARG A 319 8.41 -9.83 4.61
C ARG A 319 9.55 -9.11 5.32
N ALA A 320 10.39 -8.39 4.58
CA ALA A 320 11.49 -7.62 5.16
C ALA A 320 10.97 -6.57 6.16
N ALA A 321 9.94 -5.79 5.80
CA ALA A 321 9.36 -4.79 6.68
C ALA A 321 8.75 -5.37 7.95
N LEU A 322 8.09 -6.53 7.86
CA LEU A 322 7.57 -7.24 9.03
C LEU A 322 8.69 -7.74 9.94
N LEU A 323 9.76 -8.31 9.39
CA LEU A 323 10.93 -8.73 10.18
C LEU A 323 11.56 -7.54 10.90
N ASP A 324 11.74 -6.40 10.23
CA ASP A 324 12.27 -5.20 10.85
C ASP A 324 11.37 -4.67 11.99
N CYS A 325 10.04 -4.77 11.85
CA CYS A 325 9.11 -4.42 12.92
C CYS A 325 9.31 -5.33 14.15
N LEU A 326 9.43 -6.64 13.92
CA LEU A 326 9.62 -7.63 14.99
C LEU A 326 10.98 -7.48 15.68
N ASP A 327 12.03 -7.23 14.92
CA ASP A 327 13.37 -7.00 15.46
C ASP A 327 13.42 -5.70 16.28
N THR A 328 12.75 -4.64 15.81
CA THR A 328 12.61 -3.38 16.56
C THR A 328 11.84 -3.58 17.86
N ALA A 329 10.74 -4.34 17.82
CA ALA A 329 9.96 -4.67 19.01
C ALA A 329 10.80 -5.46 20.02
N LYS A 330 11.50 -6.50 19.56
CA LYS A 330 12.33 -7.33 20.42
C LYS A 330 13.49 -6.55 21.06
N ALA A 331 14.06 -5.59 20.33
CA ALA A 331 15.13 -4.74 20.83
C ALA A 331 14.63 -3.61 21.77
N SER A 332 13.33 -3.38 21.86
CA SER A 332 12.77 -2.30 22.68
C SER A 332 12.79 -2.66 24.17
N TYR A 333 13.69 -2.03 24.92
CA TYR A 333 13.75 -2.15 26.38
C TYR A 333 12.64 -1.39 27.10
N ARG A 334 11.84 -0.59 26.37
CA ARG A 334 10.84 0.32 26.96
C ARG A 334 9.50 -0.35 27.26
N PHE A 335 9.30 -1.58 26.78
CA PHE A 335 8.01 -2.26 26.93
C PHE A 335 7.69 -2.58 28.39
N THR A 336 6.42 -2.45 28.73
CA THR A 336 5.89 -3.00 29.97
C THR A 336 5.90 -4.54 29.93
N ALA A 337 5.70 -5.19 31.08
CA ALA A 337 5.68 -6.67 31.12
C ALA A 337 4.57 -7.27 30.25
N SER A 338 3.40 -6.64 30.20
CA SER A 338 2.28 -7.05 29.35
C SER A 338 2.60 -6.89 27.86
N GLN A 339 3.20 -5.77 27.46
CA GLN A 339 3.64 -5.54 26.08
C GLN A 339 4.70 -6.56 25.64
N ARG A 340 5.69 -6.87 26.49
CA ARG A 340 6.68 -7.93 26.20
C ARG A 340 6.03 -9.28 25.95
N ALA A 341 5.10 -9.70 26.81
CA ALA A 341 4.36 -10.94 26.63
C ALA A 341 3.61 -10.98 25.29
N ARG A 342 3.01 -9.85 24.88
CA ARG A 342 2.34 -9.74 23.57
C ARG A 342 3.31 -9.81 22.39
N VAL A 343 4.51 -9.24 22.50
CA VAL A 343 5.56 -9.41 21.47
C VAL A 343 5.98 -10.87 21.37
N ASP A 344 6.15 -11.57 22.50
CA ASP A 344 6.51 -12.99 22.51
C ASP A 344 5.40 -13.86 21.87
N GLU A 345 4.14 -13.56 22.14
CA GLU A 345 2.98 -14.17 21.48
C GLU A 345 2.97 -13.91 19.98
N LEU A 346 3.24 -12.68 19.54
CA LEU A 346 3.37 -12.33 18.12
C LEU A 346 4.50 -13.14 17.45
N MET A 347 5.64 -13.27 18.11
CA MET A 347 6.76 -14.09 17.63
C MET A 347 6.43 -15.59 17.60
N GLY A 348 5.65 -16.09 18.55
CA GLY A 348 5.08 -17.43 18.53
C GLY A 348 4.18 -17.63 17.31
N PHE A 349 3.23 -16.71 17.12
CA PHE A 349 2.30 -16.70 16.01
C PHE A 349 2.99 -16.70 14.64
N VAL A 350 4.02 -15.87 14.44
CA VAL A 350 4.80 -15.84 13.19
C VAL A 350 5.48 -17.18 12.90
N ARG A 351 6.03 -17.84 13.93
CA ARG A 351 6.63 -19.18 13.79
C ARG A 351 5.59 -20.24 13.45
N ASP A 352 4.42 -20.17 14.08
CA ASP A 352 3.30 -21.08 13.80
C ASP A 352 2.78 -20.91 12.38
N GLN A 353 2.58 -19.67 11.91
CA GLN A 353 2.19 -19.37 10.54
C GLN A 353 3.20 -19.89 9.51
N ARG A 354 4.50 -19.73 9.79
CA ARG A 354 5.56 -20.29 8.94
C ARG A 354 5.51 -21.82 8.91
N ARG A 355 5.25 -22.47 10.05
CA ARG A 355 5.09 -23.94 10.12
C ARG A 355 3.87 -24.41 9.35
N LEU A 356 2.73 -23.72 9.47
CA LEU A 356 1.50 -24.05 8.77
C LEU A 356 1.68 -24.02 7.25
N ARG A 357 2.34 -22.98 6.72
CA ARG A 357 2.63 -22.90 5.28
C ARG A 357 3.48 -24.08 4.79
N LYS A 358 4.52 -24.45 5.53
CA LYS A 358 5.37 -25.61 5.20
C LYS A 358 4.63 -26.94 5.22
N LEU A 359 3.62 -27.08 6.07
CA LEU A 359 2.80 -28.30 6.16
C LEU A 359 1.75 -28.36 5.04
N GLY A 360 1.53 -27.27 4.31
CA GLY A 360 0.44 -27.12 3.37
C GLY A 360 -0.93 -27.02 4.05
N PRO A 361 -2.00 -26.83 3.27
CA PRO A 361 -3.36 -26.78 3.80
C PRO A 361 -3.67 -28.08 4.55
N SER A 362 -4.24 -27.95 5.75
CA SER A 362 -4.60 -29.11 6.56
C SER A 362 -5.58 -30.00 5.80
N ALA A 363 -5.54 -31.32 6.02
CA ALA A 363 -6.55 -32.24 5.49
C ALA A 363 -7.99 -31.75 5.80
N LYS A 364 -8.19 -31.04 6.91
CA LYS A 364 -9.49 -30.46 7.27
C LYS A 364 -9.87 -29.23 6.43
N GLU A 365 -8.90 -28.41 6.03
CA GLU A 365 -9.08 -27.25 5.14
C GLU A 365 -9.28 -27.70 3.70
N VAL A 366 -8.45 -28.64 3.22
CA VAL A 366 -8.65 -29.31 1.92
C VAL A 366 -10.03 -29.97 1.86
N ASN A 367 -10.48 -30.62 2.94
CA ASN A 367 -11.82 -31.20 3.00
C ASN A 367 -12.94 -30.15 3.12
N ARG A 368 -12.67 -28.96 3.66
CA ARG A 368 -13.66 -27.87 3.75
C ARG A 368 -13.90 -27.25 2.37
N ASP A 369 -12.83 -27.04 1.62
CA ASP A 369 -12.87 -26.32 0.36
C ASP A 369 -13.11 -27.25 -0.85
N THR A 370 -12.98 -28.57 -0.66
CA THR A 370 -13.43 -29.55 -1.65
C THR A 370 -14.93 -29.75 -1.60
N THR A 371 -15.60 -29.43 -2.70
CA THR A 371 -17.03 -29.71 -2.84
C THR A 371 -17.30 -31.21 -2.86
N SER A 372 -18.52 -31.63 -2.51
CA SER A 372 -18.92 -33.05 -2.59
C SER A 372 -18.71 -33.65 -3.99
N PHE A 373 -18.81 -32.81 -5.04
CA PHE A 373 -18.55 -33.18 -6.42
C PHE A 373 -17.07 -33.47 -6.71
N GLU A 374 -16.16 -32.64 -6.21
CA GLU A 374 -14.72 -32.86 -6.38
C GLU A 374 -14.24 -34.09 -5.62
N ARG A 375 -14.81 -34.36 -4.44
CA ARG A 375 -14.55 -35.61 -3.71
C ARG A 375 -15.03 -36.83 -4.50
N ALA A 376 -16.26 -36.80 -5.00
CA ALA A 376 -16.80 -37.89 -5.82
C ALA A 376 -16.00 -38.09 -7.12
N ARG A 377 -15.57 -37.00 -7.78
CA ARG A 377 -14.71 -37.06 -8.97
C ARG A 377 -13.35 -37.68 -8.66
N ALA A 378 -12.71 -37.28 -7.55
CA ALA A 378 -11.42 -37.81 -7.13
C ALA A 378 -11.51 -39.28 -6.68
N GLU A 379 -12.66 -39.69 -6.15
CA GLU A 379 -12.97 -41.07 -5.79
C GLU A 379 -13.18 -41.92 -7.05
N TRP A 380 -13.98 -41.43 -8.00
CA TRP A 380 -14.24 -42.12 -9.27
C TRP A 380 -13.00 -42.18 -10.16
N SER A 381 -12.13 -41.17 -10.13
CA SER A 381 -10.88 -41.20 -10.89
C SER A 381 -9.86 -42.22 -10.33
N ARG A 382 -9.97 -42.57 -9.04
CA ARG A 382 -9.14 -43.61 -8.41
C ARG A 382 -9.76 -45.00 -8.52
N THR A 383 -11.06 -45.06 -8.76
CA THR A 383 -11.76 -46.32 -8.94
C THR A 383 -11.50 -46.81 -10.34
N ASP A 384 -10.67 -47.84 -10.47
CA ASP A 384 -10.42 -48.48 -11.76
C ASP A 384 -11.74 -49.14 -12.23
N VAL A 385 -12.42 -48.51 -13.17
CA VAL A 385 -13.63 -49.06 -13.78
C VAL A 385 -13.18 -50.19 -14.69
N SER A 386 -13.10 -51.39 -14.11
CA SER A 386 -12.86 -52.62 -14.84
C SER A 386 -13.77 -52.66 -16.06
N HIS A 387 -13.15 -52.68 -17.24
CA HIS A 387 -13.81 -52.62 -18.55
C HIS A 387 -14.75 -53.82 -18.81
N ARG A 388 -14.74 -54.83 -17.95
CA ARG A 388 -15.73 -55.90 -17.92
C ARG A 388 -16.77 -55.56 -16.86
N GLY A 389 -17.87 -54.93 -17.28
CA GLY A 389 -19.03 -54.56 -16.45
C GLY A 389 -19.62 -55.73 -15.66
N LYS A 390 -18.97 -56.09 -14.55
CA LYS A 390 -19.40 -57.12 -13.61
C LYS A 390 -19.61 -56.47 -12.26
N VAL A 391 -20.79 -55.88 -12.10
CA VAL A 391 -21.29 -55.43 -10.81
C VAL A 391 -21.63 -56.69 -10.00
N GLY A 392 -21.03 -56.87 -8.82
CA GLY A 392 -21.46 -57.85 -7.83
C GLY A 392 -20.87 -59.26 -7.97
N SER A 393 -19.77 -59.52 -7.26
CA SER A 393 -19.38 -60.89 -6.86
C SER A 393 -18.42 -60.84 -5.66
N GLY A 394 -18.71 -60.00 -4.67
CA GLY A 394 -18.07 -60.03 -3.37
C GLY A 394 -19.19 -60.07 -2.35
N GLY A 395 -19.71 -61.28 -2.10
CA GLY A 395 -20.84 -61.51 -1.22
C GLY A 395 -20.51 -61.11 0.21
N ASP A 396 -21.36 -60.27 0.79
CA ASP A 396 -21.85 -60.41 2.16
C ASP A 396 -23.05 -59.48 2.35
N HIS A 397 -24.20 -59.89 1.84
CA HIS A 397 -25.48 -59.39 2.32
C HIS A 397 -26.35 -60.59 2.68
N ARG A 398 -26.50 -60.80 3.99
CA ARG A 398 -27.64 -61.53 4.55
C ARG A 398 -28.90 -60.78 4.12
N ALA A 399 -29.58 -61.27 3.09
CA ALA A 399 -30.96 -60.90 2.83
C ALA A 399 -31.82 -61.60 3.89
N GLU A 400 -32.25 -60.86 4.91
CA GLU A 400 -33.40 -61.28 5.72
C GLU A 400 -34.62 -61.29 4.80
N ASN A 401 -35.17 -62.49 4.65
CA ASN A 401 -36.30 -62.80 3.80
C ASN A 401 -37.58 -62.26 4.47
N TRP A 402 -37.93 -61.00 4.24
CA TRP A 402 -39.28 -60.50 4.50
C TRP A 402 -40.20 -61.00 3.40
N LEU A 403 -40.78 -62.20 3.59
CA LEU A 403 -42.10 -62.64 3.14
C LEU A 403 -42.17 -64.18 3.23
N GLY A 404 -42.88 -64.68 4.25
CA GLY A 404 -43.23 -66.09 4.43
C GLY A 404 -43.00 -66.58 5.85
#